data_AF-A0A2E1ZVU8-F1
#
_entry.id   AF-A0A2E1ZVU8-F1
#
_cell.length_a   1.000
_cell.length_b   1.000
_cell.length_c   1.000
_cell.angle_alpha   90.00
_cell.angle_beta   90.00
_cell.angle_gamma   90.00
#
_symmetry.space_group_name_H-M   'P 1'
#
loop_
_entity.id
_entity.type
_entity.pdbx_description
1 polymer ?
#
loop_
_entity_poly.entity_id
_entity_poly.type
_entity_poly.pdbx_seq_one_letter_code
_entity_poly.pdbx_strand_id
1 'polypeptide(L)'
;MKFITSLSDAGQPYSCESWQSNFGSSDAPLVLDENQSSIGFFSMLHDSWNAFPTFAILDHTMTVRAKPWTLDSNGNSDNCDGNNNTINGWSGGDTNDFLQQLVDECGVLCEPCSGTDDSDGDGIADECDNCSNMPGDVNDDLIVNVLDIVTTVNIVLNLYEGNDCEILDADMNLNGSINILDIILIINLVLGD
;
A
#
# COMPACT_ATOMS: atom_id res chain seq x y z
N MET A 1 -14.84 -1.83 -10.17
CA MET A 1 -15.54 -0.58 -10.54
C MET A 1 -16.46 -0.19 -9.38
N LYS A 2 -16.11 0.85 -8.60
CA LYS A 2 -16.94 1.35 -7.50
C LYS A 2 -17.39 2.77 -7.86
N PHE A 3 -18.69 2.99 -7.87
CA PHE A 3 -19.30 4.29 -8.11
C PHE A 3 -19.11 5.20 -6.90
N ILE A 4 -18.82 6.49 -7.14
CA ILE A 4 -19.03 7.55 -6.15
C ILE A 4 -20.38 8.19 -6.46
N THR A 5 -21.32 8.07 -5.53
CA THR A 5 -22.56 8.85 -5.52
C THR A 5 -22.57 9.72 -4.28
N SER A 6 -22.44 11.02 -4.49
CA SER A 6 -22.57 12.07 -3.48
C SER A 6 -24.00 12.18 -2.93
N LEU A 7 -24.16 12.97 -1.87
CA LEU A 7 -25.38 13.72 -1.49
C LEU A 7 -26.43 13.01 -0.62
N SER A 8 -26.06 12.48 0.55
CA SER A 8 -27.02 12.40 1.67
C SER A 8 -26.91 13.66 2.53
N ASP A 9 -27.83 14.60 2.29
CA ASP A 9 -28.25 15.70 3.18
C ASP A 9 -27.60 17.10 3.01
N ALA A 10 -27.84 17.72 1.85
CA ALA A 10 -27.67 19.17 1.69
C ALA A 10 -28.73 19.94 2.50
N GLY A 11 -28.34 20.54 3.64
CA GLY A 11 -29.18 21.48 4.39
C GLY A 11 -29.30 21.23 5.90
N GLN A 12 -28.61 20.26 6.48
CA GLN A 12 -28.61 20.00 7.93
C GLN A 12 -27.25 20.35 8.57
N PRO A 13 -27.19 21.29 9.54
CA PRO A 13 -25.95 21.55 10.28
C PRO A 13 -25.75 20.49 11.36
N TYR A 14 -24.84 19.54 11.14
CA TYR A 14 -24.40 18.59 12.15
C TYR A 14 -23.32 19.20 13.07
N SER A 15 -23.26 18.76 14.33
CA SER A 15 -22.15 19.08 15.24
C SER A 15 -20.89 18.28 14.89
N CYS A 16 -19.70 18.77 15.23
CA CYS A 16 -18.43 18.06 14.99
C CYS A 16 -18.43 16.64 15.58
N GLU A 17 -19.04 16.44 16.75
CA GLU A 17 -19.17 15.14 17.42
C GLU A 17 -20.09 14.17 16.65
N SER A 18 -21.07 14.69 15.93
CA SER A 18 -22.02 13.90 15.12
C SER A 18 -21.40 13.42 13.81
N TRP A 19 -20.47 14.19 13.24
CA TRP A 19 -19.67 13.78 12.09
C TRP A 19 -18.74 12.61 12.41
N GLN A 20 -18.13 12.61 13.60
CA GLN A 20 -17.11 11.63 13.99
C GLN A 20 -17.68 10.29 14.48
N SER A 21 -18.87 10.30 15.10
CA SER A 21 -19.41 9.12 15.80
C SER A 21 -20.36 8.24 14.99
N ASN A 22 -20.92 8.75 13.88
CA ASN A 22 -22.00 8.08 13.15
C ASN A 22 -21.78 7.89 11.63
N PHE A 23 -20.65 8.35 11.06
CA PHE A 23 -20.41 8.35 9.60
C PHE A 23 -19.14 7.61 9.14
N GLY A 24 -18.71 6.58 9.87
CA GLY A 24 -17.65 5.66 9.42
C GLY A 24 -18.08 4.21 9.60
N SER A 25 -18.05 3.41 8.52
CA SER A 25 -17.97 1.96 8.62
C SER A 25 -16.51 1.53 8.49
N SER A 26 -16.17 0.38 9.08
CA SER A 26 -14.86 -0.27 8.96
C SER A 26 -14.42 -0.49 7.49
N ASP A 27 -15.36 -0.46 6.54
CA ASP A 27 -15.13 -0.81 5.13
C ASP A 27 -15.05 0.41 4.19
N ALA A 28 -15.09 1.63 4.73
CA ALA A 28 -14.93 2.87 3.98
C ALA A 28 -14.29 3.95 4.87
N PRO A 29 -12.96 3.91 5.03
CA PRO A 29 -12.29 4.79 5.96
C PRO A 29 -12.21 6.22 5.40
N LEU A 30 -12.44 7.15 6.32
CA LEU A 30 -11.87 8.49 6.34
C LEU A 30 -12.36 9.50 5.29
N VAL A 31 -13.24 10.40 5.73
CA VAL A 31 -13.31 11.75 5.18
C VAL A 31 -11.94 12.39 5.43
N LEU A 32 -11.14 12.59 4.38
CA LEU A 32 -9.90 13.33 4.48
C LEU A 32 -10.24 14.81 4.71
N ASP A 33 -10.09 15.27 5.95
CA ASP A 33 -10.03 16.70 6.24
C ASP A 33 -8.76 17.23 5.57
N GLU A 34 -8.94 18.05 4.53
CA GLU A 34 -7.84 18.68 3.79
C GLU A 34 -6.86 19.40 4.73
N ASN A 35 -7.35 19.91 5.86
CA ASN A 35 -6.55 20.66 6.84
C ASN A 35 -5.74 19.75 7.78
N GLN A 36 -5.92 18.43 7.73
CA GLN A 36 -5.17 17.46 8.54
C GLN A 36 -3.97 16.87 7.81
N SER A 37 -3.85 17.07 6.50
CA SER A 37 -2.67 16.70 5.73
C SER A 37 -1.71 17.89 5.60
N SER A 38 -0.40 17.62 5.56
CA SER A 38 0.61 18.64 5.23
C SER A 38 0.47 19.16 3.80
N ILE A 39 -0.12 18.34 2.90
CA ILE A 39 -0.49 18.71 1.53
C ILE A 39 -1.98 18.40 1.35
N GLY A 40 -2.78 19.44 1.12
CA GLY A 40 -4.21 19.30 0.88
C GLY A 40 -4.52 18.47 -0.37
N PHE A 41 -5.57 17.66 -0.32
CA PHE A 41 -5.96 16.79 -1.43
C PHE A 41 -6.25 17.56 -2.71
N PHE A 42 -6.85 18.76 -2.59
CA PHE A 42 -7.06 19.65 -3.73
C PHE A 42 -5.72 20.14 -4.30
N SER A 43 -4.80 20.60 -3.45
CA SER A 43 -3.44 21.00 -3.85
C SER A 43 -2.71 19.90 -4.62
N MET A 44 -2.88 18.64 -4.21
CA MET A 44 -2.24 17.49 -4.85
C MET A 44 -2.85 17.14 -6.21
N LEU A 45 -4.18 17.22 -6.34
CA LEU A 45 -4.88 16.66 -7.49
C LEU A 45 -5.46 17.66 -8.46
N HIS A 46 -5.64 18.94 -8.12
CA HIS A 46 -6.32 19.88 -9.00
C HIS A 46 -5.65 19.97 -10.37
N ASP A 47 -6.44 20.16 -11.42
CA ASP A 47 -5.93 20.33 -12.78
C ASP A 47 -5.48 21.77 -13.07
N SER A 48 -5.04 22.04 -14.30
CA SER A 48 -4.65 23.38 -14.76
C SER A 48 -5.77 24.42 -14.70
N TRP A 49 -7.04 23.98 -14.63
CA TRP A 49 -8.23 24.82 -14.52
C TRP A 49 -8.66 25.05 -13.07
N ASN A 50 -7.86 24.59 -12.11
CA ASN A 50 -8.16 24.67 -10.68
C ASN A 50 -9.48 23.94 -10.34
N ALA A 51 -9.73 22.81 -11.01
CA ALA A 51 -10.82 21.89 -10.74
C ALA A 51 -10.26 20.51 -10.35
N PHE A 52 -11.10 19.66 -9.76
CA PHE A 52 -10.70 18.25 -9.61
C PHE A 52 -10.71 17.57 -10.98
N PRO A 53 -9.62 16.91 -11.37
CA PRO A 53 -9.56 16.21 -12.63
C PRO A 53 -10.53 15.03 -12.61
N THR A 54 -10.99 14.62 -13.78
CA THR A 54 -11.84 13.42 -13.88
C THR A 54 -11.04 12.14 -13.67
N PHE A 55 -9.76 12.14 -14.06
CA PHE A 55 -8.83 11.03 -13.89
C PHE A 55 -7.52 11.57 -13.32
N ALA A 56 -6.96 10.85 -12.35
CA ALA A 56 -5.59 11.03 -11.89
C ALA A 56 -4.91 9.67 -11.93
N ILE A 57 -3.74 9.61 -12.53
CA ILE A 57 -2.91 8.42 -12.64
C ILE A 57 -1.77 8.56 -11.64
N LEU A 58 -1.64 7.57 -10.76
CA LEU A 58 -0.58 7.47 -9.78
C LEU A 58 0.31 6.27 -10.11
N ASP A 59 1.59 6.35 -9.77
CA ASP A 59 2.53 5.23 -9.90
C ASP A 59 2.71 4.44 -8.59
N HIS A 60 3.55 3.41 -8.65
CA HIS A 60 3.90 2.54 -7.52
C HIS A 60 4.59 3.28 -6.35
N THR A 61 5.01 4.53 -6.56
CA THR A 61 5.60 5.40 -5.50
C THR A 61 4.57 6.33 -4.87
N MET A 62 3.28 6.18 -5.21
CA MET A 62 2.19 7.06 -4.80
C MET A 62 2.33 8.50 -5.31
N THR A 63 3.04 8.70 -6.42
CA THR A 63 3.21 10.01 -7.06
C THR A 63 2.16 10.21 -8.15
N VAL A 64 1.53 11.39 -8.22
CA VAL A 64 0.62 11.74 -9.32
C VAL A 64 1.44 12.03 -10.57
N ARG A 65 1.24 11.24 -11.63
CA ARG A 65 2.02 11.28 -12.87
C ARG A 65 1.32 12.00 -14.00
N ALA A 66 0.00 11.89 -14.03
CA ALA A 66 -0.83 12.35 -15.14
C ALA A 66 -2.27 12.59 -14.69
N LYS A 67 -2.94 13.55 -15.30
CA LYS A 67 -4.36 13.89 -15.14
C LYS A 67 -5.04 14.00 -16.51
N PRO A 68 -5.23 12.88 -17.25
CA PRO A 68 -5.62 12.92 -18.65
C PRO A 68 -7.08 13.36 -18.83
N TRP A 69 -7.36 14.03 -19.94
CA TRP A 69 -8.71 14.31 -20.40
C TRP A 69 -8.78 14.21 -21.94
N THR A 70 -9.48 13.23 -22.51
CA THR A 70 -10.31 12.15 -21.93
C THR A 70 -9.48 10.91 -21.54
N LEU A 71 -10.15 9.81 -21.10
CA LEU A 71 -9.49 8.54 -20.77
C LEU A 71 -8.80 7.90 -21.99
N ASP A 72 -9.43 7.97 -23.17
CA ASP A 72 -8.96 7.29 -24.38
C ASP A 72 -7.99 8.14 -25.21
N SER A 73 -7.77 9.40 -24.84
CA SER A 73 -6.79 10.30 -25.46
C SER A 73 -6.65 11.57 -24.63
N ASN A 74 -5.43 12.06 -24.43
CA ASN A 74 -5.23 13.29 -23.69
C ASN A 74 -5.06 14.53 -24.58
N GLY A 75 -6.09 15.40 -24.55
CA GLY A 75 -6.07 16.72 -25.18
C GLY A 75 -5.56 17.84 -24.28
N ASN A 76 -5.36 17.57 -22.98
CA ASN A 76 -4.92 18.56 -22.00
C ASN A 76 -3.41 18.39 -21.71
N SER A 77 -2.58 19.22 -22.36
CA SER A 77 -1.12 19.12 -22.28
C SER A 77 -0.47 20.08 -21.27
N ASP A 78 -1.25 20.69 -20.38
CA ASP A 78 -0.72 21.68 -19.43
C ASP A 78 0.21 21.04 -18.40
N ASN A 79 1.27 21.75 -18.03
CA ASN A 79 2.33 21.24 -17.15
C ASN A 79 1.83 20.83 -15.75
N CYS A 80 0.73 21.42 -15.27
CA CYS A 80 0.13 21.07 -13.97
C CYS A 80 -0.57 19.70 -14.00
N ASP A 81 -0.89 19.20 -15.20
CA ASP A 81 -1.66 17.98 -15.40
C ASP A 81 -0.78 16.78 -15.76
N GLY A 82 0.48 17.04 -16.09
CA GLY A 82 1.43 16.08 -16.60
C GLY A 82 2.19 16.68 -17.77
N ASN A 83 3.27 16.04 -18.20
CA ASN A 83 4.00 16.44 -19.41
C ASN A 83 4.83 15.25 -19.92
N ASN A 84 5.52 15.45 -21.04
CA ASN A 84 6.41 14.43 -21.61
C ASN A 84 7.64 14.10 -20.76
N ASN A 85 7.91 14.82 -19.66
CA ASN A 85 8.93 14.43 -18.69
C ASN A 85 8.38 13.44 -17.66
N THR A 86 7.06 13.39 -17.45
CA THR A 86 6.41 12.45 -16.53
C THR A 86 5.80 11.26 -17.25
N ILE A 87 5.25 11.43 -18.45
CA ILE A 87 4.58 10.37 -19.22
C ILE A 87 4.84 10.59 -20.72
N ASN A 88 5.28 9.55 -21.42
CA ASN A 88 5.50 9.57 -22.86
C ASN A 88 4.17 9.67 -23.62
N GLY A 89 4.15 10.47 -24.69
CA GLY A 89 2.94 10.65 -25.49
C GLY A 89 1.86 11.48 -24.78
N TRP A 90 2.20 12.26 -23.76
CA TRP A 90 1.25 13.06 -22.98
C TRP A 90 0.29 13.88 -23.84
N SER A 91 0.78 14.47 -24.93
CA SER A 91 -0.02 15.23 -25.91
C SER A 91 -0.63 14.30 -26.97
N GLY A 92 -1.70 13.59 -26.60
CA GLY A 92 -2.49 12.77 -27.52
C GLY A 92 -2.41 11.25 -27.33
N GLY A 93 -1.64 10.76 -26.36
CA GLY A 93 -1.61 9.37 -25.94
C GLY A 93 -2.86 8.98 -25.14
N ASP A 94 -3.09 7.68 -25.04
CA ASP A 94 -4.22 7.11 -24.30
C ASP A 94 -3.80 6.60 -22.92
N THR A 95 -4.79 6.33 -22.05
CA THR A 95 -4.51 5.87 -20.69
C THR A 95 -3.84 4.50 -20.64
N ASN A 96 -4.06 3.61 -21.63
CA ASN A 96 -3.43 2.30 -21.61
C ASN A 96 -1.92 2.41 -21.86
N ASP A 97 -1.51 3.26 -22.79
CA ASP A 97 -0.10 3.56 -23.04
C ASP A 97 0.57 4.15 -21.79
N PHE A 98 -0.12 5.06 -21.10
CA PHE A 98 0.38 5.68 -19.87
C PHE A 98 0.51 4.66 -18.74
N LEU A 99 -0.49 3.79 -18.58
CA LEU A 99 -0.46 2.72 -17.58
C LEU A 99 0.65 1.71 -17.87
N GLN A 100 0.82 1.32 -19.14
CA GLN A 100 1.89 0.40 -19.52
C GLN A 100 3.26 1.00 -19.20
N GLN A 101 3.48 2.28 -19.47
CA GLN A 101 4.70 2.95 -19.07
C GLN A 101 4.92 2.90 -17.55
N LEU A 102 3.89 3.11 -16.74
CA LEU A 102 4.02 3.04 -15.29
C LEU A 102 4.34 1.62 -14.79
N VAL A 103 3.81 0.60 -15.48
CA VAL A 103 4.18 -0.80 -15.22
C VAL A 103 5.65 -1.04 -15.58
N ASP A 104 6.10 -0.58 -16.75
CA ASP A 104 7.49 -0.73 -17.17
C ASP A 104 8.46 0.01 -16.22
N GLU A 105 8.08 1.18 -15.71
CA GLU A 105 8.86 1.96 -14.75
C GLU A 105 8.86 1.38 -13.33
N CYS A 106 7.82 0.61 -12.98
CA CYS A 106 7.77 -0.14 -11.73
C CYS A 106 8.80 -1.27 -11.70
N GLY A 107 9.20 -1.78 -12.88
CA GLY A 107 10.24 -2.78 -13.03
C GLY A 107 9.92 -4.04 -12.25
N VAL A 108 10.92 -4.60 -11.55
CA VAL A 108 10.81 -5.88 -10.82
C VAL A 108 9.65 -5.95 -9.82
N LEU A 109 9.16 -4.80 -9.32
CA LEU A 109 8.00 -4.75 -8.42
C LEU A 109 6.66 -5.06 -9.10
N CYS A 110 6.57 -4.85 -10.42
CA CYS A 110 5.35 -5.09 -11.21
C CYS A 110 5.51 -6.17 -12.28
N GLU A 111 6.71 -6.74 -12.44
CA GLU A 111 6.93 -7.91 -13.27
C GLU A 111 6.33 -9.15 -12.59
N PRO A 112 5.77 -10.10 -13.36
CA PRO A 112 5.40 -11.40 -12.81
C PRO A 112 6.65 -12.11 -12.31
N CYS A 113 6.52 -12.80 -11.18
CA CYS A 113 7.62 -13.54 -10.57
C CYS A 113 8.21 -14.56 -11.53
N SER A 114 9.53 -14.48 -11.70
CA SER A 114 10.27 -15.26 -12.68
C SER A 114 11.05 -16.42 -12.06
N GLY A 115 11.20 -16.39 -10.73
CA GLY A 115 11.84 -17.37 -9.90
C GLY A 115 11.08 -18.68 -9.89
N THR A 116 11.82 -19.76 -9.64
CA THR A 116 11.27 -21.12 -9.53
C THR A 116 11.43 -21.72 -8.14
N ASP A 117 12.17 -21.03 -7.28
CA ASP A 117 12.35 -21.40 -5.88
C ASP A 117 11.22 -20.75 -5.09
N ASP A 118 10.51 -21.57 -4.32
CA ASP A 118 9.31 -21.26 -3.55
C ASP A 118 9.44 -22.09 -2.26
N SER A 119 10.09 -21.48 -1.27
CA SER A 119 10.56 -22.14 -0.05
C SER A 119 9.41 -22.46 0.92
N ASP A 120 8.32 -21.69 0.87
CA ASP A 120 7.16 -21.83 1.75
C ASP A 120 5.96 -22.53 1.06
N GLY A 121 5.95 -22.58 -0.27
CA GLY A 121 4.98 -23.32 -1.08
C GLY A 121 3.67 -22.57 -1.31
N ASP A 122 3.63 -21.24 -1.13
CA ASP A 122 2.42 -20.44 -1.28
C ASP A 122 2.10 -20.10 -2.75
N GLY A 123 3.04 -20.40 -3.66
CA GLY A 123 2.93 -20.16 -5.10
C GLY A 123 3.49 -18.82 -5.55
N ILE A 124 4.16 -18.07 -4.66
CA ILE A 124 5.00 -16.91 -4.92
C ILE A 124 6.46 -17.38 -4.87
N ALA A 125 7.29 -16.93 -5.80
CA ALA A 125 8.70 -17.30 -5.77
C ALA A 125 9.45 -16.46 -4.73
N ASP A 126 10.45 -17.02 -4.06
CA ASP A 126 11.25 -16.37 -2.99
C ASP A 126 11.78 -14.99 -3.41
N GLU A 127 12.14 -14.80 -4.69
CA GLU A 127 12.66 -13.52 -5.21
C GLU A 127 11.64 -12.36 -5.19
N CYS A 128 10.36 -12.71 -5.11
CA CYS A 128 9.21 -11.82 -5.09
C CYS A 128 8.46 -11.83 -3.78
N ASP A 129 8.78 -12.79 -2.92
CA ASP A 129 8.05 -12.97 -1.70
C ASP A 129 8.61 -12.01 -0.64
N ASN A 130 7.87 -10.93 -0.40
CA ASN A 130 8.22 -10.00 0.67
C ASN A 130 7.82 -10.54 2.06
N CYS A 131 7.23 -11.73 2.11
CA CYS A 131 6.58 -12.31 3.27
C CYS A 131 6.69 -13.83 3.18
N SER A 132 7.83 -14.41 3.58
CA SER A 132 8.10 -15.83 3.34
C SER A 132 7.16 -16.78 4.09
N ASN A 133 6.20 -16.24 4.86
CA ASN A 133 5.18 -16.90 5.68
C ASN A 133 5.72 -18.14 6.40
N MET A 134 6.97 -18.06 6.86
CA MET A 134 7.70 -19.17 7.42
C MET A 134 7.70 -19.00 8.95
N PRO A 135 6.85 -19.75 9.69
CA PRO A 135 6.70 -19.51 11.11
C PRO A 135 8.03 -19.64 11.86
N GLY A 136 8.42 -18.56 12.52
CA GLY A 136 9.66 -18.43 13.27
C GLY A 136 10.83 -17.81 12.52
N ASP A 137 10.71 -17.52 11.23
CA ASP A 137 11.68 -16.76 10.42
C ASP A 137 11.31 -15.27 10.45
N VAL A 138 11.46 -14.66 11.61
CA VAL A 138 10.93 -13.32 11.91
C VAL A 138 11.73 -12.22 11.20
N ASN A 139 12.93 -12.49 10.71
CA ASN A 139 13.70 -11.52 9.91
C ASN A 139 13.67 -11.81 8.40
N ASP A 140 12.80 -12.72 7.93
CA ASP A 140 12.60 -13.08 6.53
C ASP A 140 13.93 -13.38 5.80
N ASP A 141 14.83 -14.12 6.45
CA ASP A 141 16.13 -14.51 5.86
C ASP A 141 16.18 -15.97 5.38
N LEU A 142 15.02 -16.65 5.40
CA LEU A 142 14.79 -18.05 5.06
C LEU A 142 15.50 -19.04 6.02
N ILE A 143 15.95 -18.56 7.19
CA ILE A 143 16.71 -19.36 8.15
C ILE A 143 16.28 -19.05 9.59
N VAL A 144 15.39 -19.89 10.13
CA VAL A 144 15.06 -19.86 11.56
C VAL A 144 16.29 -20.14 12.44
N ASN A 145 16.76 -19.13 13.15
CA ASN A 145 17.91 -19.16 14.03
C ASN A 145 17.77 -18.21 15.25
N VAL A 146 18.89 -17.88 15.89
CA VAL A 146 18.89 -17.02 17.09
C VAL A 146 18.57 -15.56 16.78
N LEU A 147 18.76 -15.11 15.53
CA LEU A 147 18.44 -13.75 15.10
C LEU A 147 16.93 -13.51 15.13
N ASP A 148 16.11 -14.49 14.77
CA ASP A 148 14.64 -14.41 14.86
C ASP A 148 14.18 -14.19 16.30
N ILE A 149 14.74 -14.98 17.22
CA ILE A 149 14.49 -14.84 18.66
C ILE A 149 14.81 -13.42 19.13
N VAL A 150 15.93 -12.85 18.68
CA VAL A 150 16.32 -11.48 19.03
C VAL A 150 15.32 -10.47 18.47
N THR A 151 14.87 -10.63 17.23
CA THR A 151 13.85 -9.78 16.61
C THR A 151 12.52 -9.88 17.33
N THR A 152 12.02 -11.09 17.62
CA THR A 152 10.79 -11.31 18.41
C THR A 152 10.89 -10.67 19.80
N VAL A 153 12.03 -10.78 20.48
CA VAL A 153 12.25 -10.12 21.79
C VAL A 153 12.14 -8.60 21.66
N ASN A 154 12.70 -8.01 20.60
CA ASN A 154 12.60 -6.57 20.37
C ASN A 154 11.15 -6.13 20.12
N ILE A 155 10.37 -6.93 19.39
CA ILE A 155 8.93 -6.71 19.18
C ILE A 155 8.19 -6.77 20.53
N VAL A 156 8.39 -7.83 21.31
CA VAL A 156 7.75 -8.00 22.64
C VAL A 156 8.10 -6.85 23.61
N LEU A 157 9.32 -6.34 23.54
CA LEU A 157 9.78 -5.22 24.37
C LEU A 157 9.38 -3.84 23.83
N ASN A 158 8.68 -3.77 22.69
CA ASN A 158 8.35 -2.53 21.97
C ASN A 158 9.58 -1.68 21.66
N LEU A 159 10.71 -2.32 21.37
CA LEU A 159 11.95 -1.68 20.90
C LEU A 159 11.99 -1.60 19.37
N TYR A 160 11.14 -2.38 18.70
CA TYR A 160 10.97 -2.45 17.27
C TYR A 160 9.47 -2.71 16.98
N GLU A 161 8.88 -1.93 16.08
CA GLU A 161 7.54 -2.24 15.57
C GLU A 161 7.73 -3.07 14.30
N GLY A 162 7.43 -4.37 14.40
CA GLY A 162 7.48 -5.28 13.26
C GLY A 162 6.41 -4.95 12.22
N ASN A 163 6.70 -5.26 10.97
CA ASN A 163 5.74 -5.23 9.88
C ASN A 163 4.74 -6.41 10.01
N ASP A 164 3.72 -6.45 9.16
CA ASP A 164 2.66 -7.45 9.24
C ASP A 164 3.20 -8.90 9.08
N CYS A 165 4.23 -9.12 8.25
CA CYS A 165 4.86 -10.42 8.04
C CYS A 165 5.67 -10.87 9.25
N GLU A 166 6.53 -9.99 9.76
CA GLU A 166 7.32 -10.27 10.97
C GLU A 166 6.40 -10.58 12.16
N ILE A 167 5.23 -9.92 12.25
CA ILE A 167 4.26 -10.18 13.31
C ILE A 167 3.57 -11.54 13.15
N LEU A 168 3.27 -11.95 11.92
CA LEU A 168 2.69 -13.26 11.62
C LEU A 168 3.67 -14.38 11.92
N ASP A 169 4.93 -14.26 11.47
CA ASP A 169 5.96 -15.28 11.69
C ASP A 169 6.41 -15.35 13.14
N ALA A 170 6.30 -14.25 13.88
CA ALA A 170 6.55 -14.21 15.31
C ALA A 170 5.43 -14.82 16.16
N ASP A 171 4.18 -14.95 15.68
CA ASP A 171 3.05 -15.54 16.41
C ASP A 171 2.95 -17.06 16.20
N MET A 172 3.91 -17.78 16.78
CA MET A 172 4.08 -19.23 16.60
C MET A 172 2.90 -20.09 17.05
N ASN A 173 1.96 -19.55 17.83
CA ASN A 173 0.75 -20.27 18.25
C ASN A 173 -0.56 -19.70 17.69
N LEU A 174 -0.49 -18.70 16.81
CA LEU A 174 -1.60 -18.13 16.06
C LEU A 174 -2.73 -17.60 16.95
N ASN A 175 -2.39 -17.00 18.10
CA ASN A 175 -3.38 -16.44 19.02
C ASN A 175 -3.60 -14.93 18.85
N GLY A 176 -2.86 -14.29 17.94
CA GLY A 176 -2.88 -12.87 17.65
C GLY A 176 -2.09 -12.01 18.64
N SER A 177 -1.23 -12.59 19.48
CA SER A 177 -0.46 -11.89 20.51
C SER A 177 0.97 -12.43 20.63
N ILE A 178 1.95 -11.62 20.23
CA ILE A 178 3.38 -11.97 20.37
C ILE A 178 3.83 -11.77 21.82
N ASN A 179 4.30 -12.83 22.44
CA ASN A 179 4.76 -12.84 23.82
C ASN A 179 5.85 -13.91 24.06
N ILE A 180 6.15 -14.17 25.34
CA ILE A 180 7.19 -15.12 25.74
C ILE A 180 6.91 -16.56 25.29
N LEU A 181 5.64 -16.93 25.11
CA LEU A 181 5.28 -18.26 24.61
C LEU A 181 5.77 -18.46 23.18
N ASP A 182 5.68 -17.45 22.33
CA ASP A 182 6.11 -17.55 20.94
C ASP A 182 7.63 -17.64 20.84
N ILE A 183 8.34 -16.85 21.65
CA ILE A 183 9.80 -16.94 21.80
C ILE A 183 10.24 -18.38 22.16
N ILE A 184 9.53 -19.03 23.09
CA ILE A 184 9.84 -20.41 23.49
C ILE A 184 9.62 -21.38 22.32
N LEU A 185 8.58 -21.17 21.51
CA LEU A 185 8.30 -22.01 20.35
C LEU A 185 9.37 -21.87 19.28
N ILE A 186 9.85 -20.65 19.00
CA ILE A 186 10.99 -20.42 18.08
C ILE A 186 12.26 -21.09 18.64
N ILE A 187 12.53 -20.99 19.95
CA ILE A 187 13.67 -21.69 20.58
C ILE A 187 13.60 -23.19 20.35
N ASN A 188 12.44 -23.81 20.56
CA ASN A 188 12.28 -25.25 20.36
C ASN A 188 12.52 -25.62 18.89
N LEU A 189 12.03 -24.80 17.96
CA LEU A 189 12.26 -24.98 16.52
C LEU A 189 13.76 -24.92 16.19
N VAL A 190 14.50 -23.94 16.72
CA VAL A 190 15.96 -23.78 16.53
C VAL A 190 16.75 -24.94 17.15
N LEU A 191 16.29 -25.48 18.28
CA LEU A 191 16.94 -26.60 18.97
C LEU A 191 16.55 -27.98 18.39
N GLY A 192 15.48 -28.06 17.60
CA GLY A 192 14.97 -29.30 17.02
C GLY A 192 14.18 -30.17 18.01
N ASP A 193 13.53 -29.56 18.99
CA ASP A 193 12.75 -30.20 20.07
C ASP A 193 11.22 -30.07 19.89
#